data_AF-A0A8I0L5U6-F1
#
_entry.id   AF-A0A8I0L5U6-F1
#
_cell.length_a   1.000
_cell.length_b   1.000
_cell.length_c   1.000
_cell.angle_alpha   90.00
_cell.angle_beta   90.00
_cell.angle_gamma   90.00
#
_symmetry.space_group_name_H-M   'P 1'
#
loop_
_entity.id
_entity.type
_entity.pdbx_description
1 polymer ?
#
loop_
_entity_poly.entity_id
_entity_poly.type
_entity_poly.pdbx_seq_one_letter_code
_entity_poly.pdbx_strand_id
1 'polypeptide(L)'
;EVIGFDNPSNASVSKGESLKDTVRVVSNYADVLVMRNPIEGSAYAASLYSKSPVINAGDGGHLHPTQTLADLVTLSHEKGRLS
;
A
#
# COMPACT_ATOMS: atom_id res chain seq x y z
N GLU A 1 -10.69 3.12 -13.31
CA GLU A 1 -9.74 4.23 -13.56
C GLU A 1 -8.65 4.18 -12.49
N VAL A 2 -7.42 4.61 -12.78
CA VAL A 2 -6.30 4.60 -11.81
C VAL A 2 -5.87 6.03 -11.53
N ILE A 3 -5.92 6.42 -10.26
CA ILE A 3 -5.43 7.72 -9.78
C ILE A 3 -4.07 7.47 -9.13
N GLY A 4 -2.99 7.94 -9.76
CA GLY A 4 -1.62 7.65 -9.35
C GLY A 4 -0.89 8.84 -8.74
N PHE A 5 -0.06 8.55 -7.73
CA PHE A 5 0.91 9.48 -7.15
C PHE A 5 2.26 8.76 -7.09
N ASP A 6 3.08 8.97 -8.11
CA ASP A 6 4.36 8.29 -8.35
C ASP A 6 5.51 8.85 -7.51
N ASN A 7 5.43 10.14 -7.15
CA ASN A 7 6.41 10.81 -6.31
C ASN A 7 5.79 11.24 -4.97
N PRO A 8 6.25 10.72 -3.82
CA PRO A 8 5.83 11.20 -2.50
C PRO A 8 6.09 12.71 -2.32
N SER A 9 7.05 13.26 -3.06
CA SER A 9 7.37 14.69 -3.11
C SER A 9 6.31 15.53 -3.83
N ASN A 10 5.56 14.93 -4.76
CA ASN A 10 4.44 15.56 -5.47
C ASN A 10 3.10 15.36 -4.75
N ALA A 11 3.01 14.37 -3.86
CA ALA A 11 1.86 14.16 -3.00
C ALA A 11 1.89 15.12 -1.79
N SER A 12 0.71 15.49 -1.30
CA SER A 12 0.47 16.44 -0.22
C SER A 12 1.27 16.20 1.08
N VAL A 13 1.84 15.01 1.25
CA VAL A 13 2.76 14.66 2.34
C VAL A 13 3.95 15.65 2.43
N SER A 14 4.39 16.21 1.30
CA SER A 14 5.47 17.22 1.26
C SER A 14 5.04 18.64 1.62
N LYS A 15 3.72 18.88 1.73
CA LYS A 15 3.15 20.15 2.19
C LYS A 15 2.81 20.14 3.69
N GLY A 16 3.23 19.10 4.43
CA GLY A 16 2.96 18.95 5.86
C GLY A 16 1.58 18.38 6.18
N GLU A 17 0.86 17.85 5.18
CA GLU A 17 -0.41 17.16 5.42
C GLU A 17 -0.16 15.78 6.02
N SER A 18 -0.93 15.40 7.05
CA SER A 18 -0.73 14.13 7.73
C SER A 18 -1.14 12.95 6.85
N LEU A 19 -0.54 11.78 7.09
CA LEU A 19 -0.96 10.53 6.43
C LEU A 19 -2.47 10.28 6.58
N LYS A 20 -3.01 10.58 7.76
CA LYS A 20 -4.42 10.45 8.09
C LYS A 20 -5.32 11.31 7.20
N ASP A 21 -4.95 12.58 6.99
CA ASP A 21 -5.73 13.51 6.18
C ASP A 21 -5.69 13.10 4.71
N THR A 22 -4.48 12.78 4.22
CA THR A 22 -4.28 12.27 2.85
C THR A 22 -5.14 11.03 2.58
N VAL A 23 -5.09 10.02 3.46
CA VAL A 23 -5.83 8.76 3.28
C VAL A 23 -7.35 8.98 3.31
N ARG A 24 -7.85 9.87 4.18
CA ARG A 24 -9.28 10.20 4.23
C ARG A 24 -9.77 10.87 2.96
N VAL A 25 -8.97 11.75 2.37
CA VAL A 25 -9.30 12.42 1.11
C VAL A 25 -9.30 11.40 -0.01
N VAL A 26 -8.18 10.68 -0.22
CA VAL A 26 -8.01 9.75 -1.35
C VAL A 26 -9.01 8.60 -1.31
N SER A 27 -9.34 8.06 -0.13
CA SER A 27 -10.32 6.97 -0.01
C SER A 27 -11.76 7.37 -0.36
N ASN A 28 -12.10 8.67 -0.45
CA ASN A 28 -13.40 9.09 -1.00
C ASN A 28 -13.43 9.09 -2.54
N TYR A 29 -12.26 9.04 -3.20
CA TYR A 29 -12.13 9.05 -4.65
C TYR A 29 -11.81 7.67 -5.25
N ALA A 30 -11.56 6.66 -4.41
CA ALA A 30 -11.12 5.35 -4.86
C ALA A 30 -11.76 4.22 -4.04
N ASP A 31 -12.15 3.15 -4.72
CA ASP A 31 -12.72 1.95 -4.10
C ASP A 31 -11.67 1.05 -3.42
N VAL A 32 -10.39 1.18 -3.81
CA VAL A 32 -9.25 0.46 -3.24
C VAL A 32 -8.03 1.38 -3.23
N LEU A 33 -7.27 1.35 -2.14
CA LEU A 33 -6.01 2.09 -2.00
C LEU A 33 -4.84 1.12 -2.04
N VAL A 34 -3.86 1.35 -2.92
CA VAL A 34 -2.56 0.67 -2.88
C VAL A 34 -1.53 1.65 -2.37
N MET A 35 -0.81 1.29 -1.31
CA MET A 35 0.11 2.20 -0.62
C MET A 35 1.51 1.62 -0.55
N ARG A 36 2.51 2.46 -0.85
CA ARG A 36 3.92 2.20 -0.63
C ARG A 36 4.55 3.38 0.08
N ASN A 37 5.23 3.15 1.20
CA ASN A 37 5.77 4.21 2.04
C ASN A 37 7.00 3.71 2.82
N PRO A 38 8.05 4.53 3.04
CA PRO A 38 9.26 4.07 3.73
C PRO A 38 9.08 3.83 5.24
N ILE A 39 7.98 4.27 5.85
CA ILE A 39 7.74 4.16 7.29
C ILE A 39 7.04 2.83 7.59
N GLU A 40 7.61 2.06 8.51
CA GLU A 40 7.03 0.81 9.00
C GLU A 40 5.66 1.03 9.67
N GLY A 41 4.71 0.13 9.40
CA GLY A 41 3.35 0.23 9.93
C GLY A 41 2.48 1.28 9.24
N SER A 42 2.99 2.04 8.27
CA SER A 42 2.25 3.11 7.60
C SER A 42 1.02 2.62 6.84
N ALA A 43 1.09 1.46 6.17
CA ALA A 43 -0.06 0.86 5.49
C ALA A 43 -1.15 0.43 6.48
N TYR A 44 -0.77 -0.07 7.66
CA TYR A 44 -1.71 -0.38 8.73
C TYR A 44 -2.32 0.90 9.33
N ALA A 45 -1.50 1.93 9.58
CA ALA A 45 -2.01 3.22 10.03
C ALA A 45 -3.00 3.83 9.02
N ALA A 46 -2.74 3.71 7.72
CA ALA A 46 -3.66 4.14 6.68
C ALA A 46 -4.99 3.36 6.72
N SER A 47 -4.96 2.04 6.94
CA SER A 47 -6.18 1.23 7.01
C SER A 47 -7.10 1.64 8.17
N LEU A 48 -6.56 2.19 9.26
CA LEU A 48 -7.35 2.73 10.38
C LEU A 48 -8.14 4.00 10.03
N TYR A 49 -7.78 4.71 8.96
CA TYR A 49 -8.41 5.97 8.56
C TYR A 49 -9.10 5.93 7.19
N SER A 50 -8.81 4.89 6.39
CA SER A 50 -9.39 4.68 5.07
C SER A 50 -10.81 4.12 5.18
N LYS A 51 -11.72 4.60 4.32
CA LYS A 51 -13.03 3.95 4.12
C LYS A 51 -12.95 2.76 3.15
N SER A 52 -11.91 2.74 2.33
CA SER A 52 -11.66 1.73 1.29
C SER A 52 -10.58 0.75 1.73
N PRO A 53 -10.61 -0.52 1.29
CA PRO A 53 -9.53 -1.47 1.58
C PRO A 53 -8.15 -0.94 1.18
N VAL A 54 -7.16 -1.19 2.03
CA VAL A 54 -5.77 -0.78 1.81
C VAL A 54 -4.91 -2.02 1.52
N ILE A 55 -4.19 -1.99 0.40
CA ILE A 55 -3.19 -2.99 0.02
C ILE A 55 -1.80 -2.43 0.34
N ASN A 56 -1.05 -3.14 1.19
CA ASN A 56 0.35 -2.82 1.48
C ASN A 56 1.25 -3.30 0.34
N ALA A 57 1.80 -2.36 -0.43
CA ALA A 57 2.79 -2.59 -1.47
C ALA A 57 4.23 -2.29 -1.01
N GLY A 58 4.47 -2.31 0.32
CA GLY A 58 5.75 -2.10 0.96
C GLY A 58 5.69 -0.94 1.97
N ASP A 59 5.94 -1.23 3.24
CA ASP A 59 6.07 -0.26 4.33
C ASP A 59 7.49 -0.26 4.93
N GLY A 60 8.48 0.21 4.16
CA GLY A 60 9.88 0.22 4.60
C GLY A 60 10.52 -1.17 4.64
N GLY A 61 11.28 -1.45 5.70
CA GLY A 61 11.92 -2.76 5.96
C GLY A 61 10.98 -3.81 6.57
N HIS A 62 9.69 -3.47 6.70
CA HIS A 62 8.71 -4.27 7.43
C HIS A 62 8.05 -5.32 6.53
N LEU A 63 6.91 -5.00 5.89
CA LEU A 63 6.12 -5.98 5.15
C LEU A 63 5.93 -5.61 3.69
N HIS A 64 5.96 -6.62 2.82
CA HIS A 64 5.53 -6.51 1.44
C HIS A 64 4.71 -7.76 1.04
N PRO A 65 3.48 -7.92 1.57
CA PRO A 65 2.73 -9.17 1.44
C PRO A 65 2.45 -9.59 -0.01
N THR A 66 2.24 -8.61 -0.89
CA THR A 66 2.02 -8.86 -2.32
C THR A 66 3.22 -9.53 -3.00
N GLN A 67 4.46 -9.21 -2.59
CA GLN A 67 5.66 -9.87 -3.11
C GLN A 67 5.73 -11.30 -2.61
N THR A 68 5.50 -11.54 -1.31
CA THR A 68 5.46 -12.90 -0.76
C THR A 68 4.40 -13.76 -1.45
N LEU A 69 3.21 -13.21 -1.71
CA LEU A 69 2.17 -13.93 -2.46
C LEU A 69 2.61 -14.26 -3.89
N ALA A 70 3.28 -13.33 -4.58
CA ALA A 70 3.82 -13.56 -5.91
C ALA A 70 4.88 -14.67 -5.92
N ASP A 71 5.76 -14.71 -4.91
CA ASP A 71 6.77 -15.75 -4.75
C ASP A 71 6.12 -17.12 -4.51
N LEU A 72 5.09 -17.18 -3.65
CA LEU A 72 4.34 -18.42 -3.40
C LEU A 72 3.62 -18.92 -4.66
N VAL A 73 2.99 -18.04 -5.44
CA VAL A 73 2.38 -18.41 -6.72
C VAL A 73 3.43 -18.98 -7.68
N THR A 74 4.59 -18.34 -7.74
CA THR A 74 5.71 -18.81 -8.57
C THR A 74 6.18 -20.19 -8.13
N LEU A 75 6.42 -20.41 -6.84
CA LEU A 75 6.79 -21.72 -6.30
C LEU A 75 5.71 -22.78 -6.58
N SER A 76 4.44 -22.43 -6.41
CA SER A 76 3.33 -23.34 -6.69
C SER A 76 3.29 -23.75 -8.17
N HIS A 77 3.55 -22.84 -9.10
CA HIS A 77 3.56 -23.15 -10.54
C HIS A 77 4.80 -23.95 -10.96
N GLU A 78 5.97 -23.55 -10.48
CA GLU A 78 7.25 -24.14 -10.91
C GLU A 78 7.57 -25.46 -10.20
N LYS A 79 7.08 -25.64 -8.97
CA LYS A 79 7.38 -26.81 -8.13
C LYS A 79 6.17 -27.69 -7.83
N GLY A 80 4.96 -27.22 -8.11
CA GLY A 80 3.71 -27.95 -7.84
C GLY A 80 3.37 -28.13 -6.36
N ARG A 81 4.17 -27.57 -5.44
CA ARG A 81 4.02 -27.66 -3.98
C ARG A 81 4.79 -26.53 -3.28
N LEU A 82 4.38 -26.20 -2.05
CA LEU A 82 4.99 -25.17 -1.21
C LEU A 82 5.84 -25.75 -0.05
N SER A 83 6.19 -27.03 -0.13
CA SER A 83 6.92 -27.79 0.90
C SER A 83 8.38 -28.03 0.56
#